data_AF-A0A7X3SMD7-F1
#
_entry.id   AF-A0A7X3SMD7-F1
#
_cell.length_a   1.000
_cell.length_b   1.000
_cell.length_c   1.000
_cell.angle_alpha   90.00
_cell.angle_beta   90.00
_cell.angle_gamma   90.00
#
_symmetry.space_group_name_H-M   'P 1'
#
loop_
_entity.id
_entity.type
_entity.pdbx_description
1 polymer ?
#
loop_
_entity_poly.entity_id
_entity_poly.type
_entity_poly.pdbx_seq_one_letter_code
_entity_poly.pdbx_strand_id
1 'polypeptide(L)'
;MQRLGSMIHQLARYRSQWEGLMRAAATNEAPLEPLKTALQRLVETENFGVNPGNLRMFTYAPPELASSPGLVVVLHGCTQNAAGYDLGSGWSVLAERYGFVVLFPEQRETNNPKRCFNWFQTGDTERDRGEVASIREMVEIAIRKHGIDRDRVFVTGLSAGGAMTAAMLATYPEVFAGGAIIAGLPYRCATSVSEAFECMFQGQTRPAGEWGDLVRQASRHRGPWPKVSVWHGSADATVKPINAGEIIKQWTDVHGLSTSASRSETVDGYPRRVWVNDAGEDVIEEYIISGMAHGTPLATGNDENHYGVAGPFLIEVGISSSYHIAKFWGLTGSIVSQHKPSLRAESLADGQARTRQEDRRGRGKDVPSPIPNVGGVIVRALKAAGLMR
;
A
#
# COMPACT_ATOMS: atom_id res chain seq x y z
N MET A 1 -21.36 34.26 -16.30
CA MET A 1 -20.43 33.83 -17.38
C MET A 1 -18.96 33.75 -16.91
N GLN A 2 -18.40 34.74 -16.20
CA GLN A 2 -16.99 34.70 -15.75
C GLN A 2 -16.61 33.49 -14.88
N ARG A 3 -17.46 33.04 -13.94
CA ARG A 3 -17.21 31.86 -13.09
C ARG A 3 -17.20 30.52 -13.84
N LEU A 4 -18.01 30.40 -14.89
CA LEU A 4 -18.04 29.19 -15.72
C LEU A 4 -16.78 29.10 -16.59
N GLY A 5 -16.34 30.23 -17.14
CA GLY A 5 -15.10 30.33 -17.90
C GLY A 5 -13.87 29.96 -17.06
N SER A 6 -13.76 30.48 -15.83
CA SER A 6 -12.64 30.14 -14.94
C SER A 6 -12.61 28.65 -14.57
N MET A 7 -13.78 28.05 -14.31
CA MET A 7 -13.88 26.62 -13.99
C MET A 7 -13.47 25.72 -15.17
N ILE A 8 -13.90 26.07 -16.39
CA ILE A 8 -13.51 25.33 -17.61
C ILE A 8 -12.00 25.43 -17.84
N HIS A 9 -11.40 26.61 -17.69
CA HIS A 9 -9.95 26.79 -17.83
C HIS A 9 -9.16 26.00 -16.78
N GLN A 10 -9.66 25.94 -15.55
CA GLN A 10 -9.03 25.18 -14.46
C GLN A 10 -9.09 23.67 -14.72
N LEU A 11 -10.24 23.13 -15.12
CA LEU A 11 -10.37 21.71 -15.49
C LEU A 11 -9.49 21.35 -16.70
N ALA A 12 -9.39 22.22 -17.70
CA ALA A 12 -8.49 22.01 -18.83
C ALA A 12 -7.01 21.95 -18.41
N ARG A 13 -6.60 22.80 -17.46
CA ARG A 13 -5.24 22.75 -16.88
C ARG A 13 -4.99 21.45 -16.13
N TYR A 14 -5.92 20.99 -15.30
CA TYR A 14 -5.79 19.72 -14.57
C TYR A 14 -5.70 18.52 -15.50
N ARG A 15 -6.54 18.49 -16.53
CA ARG A 15 -6.46 17.45 -17.56
C ARG A 15 -5.09 17.44 -18.24
N SER A 16 -4.57 18.61 -18.63
CA SER A 16 -3.25 18.72 -19.27
C SER A 16 -2.11 18.26 -18.36
N GLN A 17 -2.13 18.65 -17.07
CA GLN A 17 -1.16 18.18 -16.07
C GLN A 17 -1.21 16.66 -15.92
N TRP A 18 -2.41 16.09 -15.81
CA TRP A 18 -2.60 14.65 -15.69
C TRP A 18 -2.13 13.89 -16.93
N GLU A 19 -2.49 14.35 -18.13
CA GLU A 19 -2.05 13.75 -19.39
C GLU A 19 -0.52 13.80 -19.53
N GLY A 20 0.12 14.90 -19.11
CA GLY A 20 1.58 15.03 -19.08
C GLY A 20 2.25 14.00 -18.15
N LEU A 21 1.72 13.81 -16.95
CA LEU A 21 2.20 12.82 -16.00
C LEU A 21 2.07 11.39 -16.55
N MET A 22 0.92 11.06 -17.14
CA MET A 22 0.68 9.74 -17.71
C MET A 22 1.57 9.45 -18.92
N ARG A 23 1.94 10.47 -19.71
CA ARG A 23 2.92 10.32 -20.80
C ARG A 23 4.32 10.03 -20.28
N ALA A 24 4.77 10.75 -19.25
CA ALA A 24 6.09 10.53 -18.65
C ALA A 24 6.23 9.14 -18.01
N ALA A 25 5.15 8.62 -17.43
CA ALA A 25 5.11 7.27 -16.89
C ALA A 25 5.20 6.18 -17.98
N ALA A 26 4.59 6.42 -19.15
CA ALA A 26 4.60 5.47 -20.27
C ALA A 26 5.96 5.37 -20.97
N THR A 27 6.83 6.38 -20.85
CA THR A 27 8.15 6.38 -21.52
C THR A 27 9.27 5.67 -20.74
N ASN A 28 9.01 5.23 -19.51
CA ASN A 28 9.97 4.51 -18.66
C ASN A 28 9.53 3.05 -18.49
N GLU A 29 9.58 2.24 -19.55
CA GLU A 29 9.25 0.81 -19.43
C GLU A 29 10.30 0.06 -18.60
N ALA A 30 9.84 -0.87 -17.75
CA ALA A 30 10.72 -1.81 -17.06
C ALA A 30 11.40 -2.75 -18.09
N PRO A 31 12.63 -3.24 -17.82
CA PRO A 31 13.30 -4.18 -18.71
C PRO A 31 12.42 -5.42 -19.01
N LEU A 32 12.41 -5.88 -20.26
CA LEU A 32 11.48 -6.90 -20.79
C LEU A 32 11.60 -8.29 -20.12
N GLU A 33 12.80 -8.68 -19.67
CA GLU A 33 13.04 -10.04 -19.13
C GLU A 33 12.48 -10.24 -17.71
N PRO A 34 12.70 -9.33 -16.73
CA PRO A 34 12.00 -9.37 -15.43
C PRO A 34 10.46 -9.40 -15.55
N LEU A 35 9.90 -8.72 -16.55
CA LEU A 35 8.44 -8.68 -16.77
C LEU A 35 7.89 -10.05 -17.23
N LYS A 36 8.62 -10.79 -18.06
CA LYS A 36 8.23 -12.15 -18.47
C LYS A 36 8.17 -13.11 -17.29
N THR A 37 9.16 -13.08 -16.41
CA THR A 37 9.17 -13.94 -15.20
C THR A 37 8.04 -13.58 -14.23
N ALA A 38 7.74 -12.29 -14.06
CA ALA A 38 6.60 -11.85 -13.25
C ALA A 38 5.24 -12.24 -13.87
N LEU A 39 5.11 -12.14 -15.20
CA LEU A 39 3.91 -12.59 -15.92
C LEU A 39 3.71 -14.10 -15.81
N GLN A 40 4.79 -14.89 -15.80
CA GLN A 40 4.71 -16.35 -15.74
C GLN A 40 4.27 -16.91 -14.38
N ARG A 41 4.38 -16.12 -13.30
CA ARG A 41 4.03 -16.59 -11.94
C ARG A 41 2.63 -16.22 -11.49
N LEU A 42 1.96 -15.27 -12.14
CA LEU A 42 0.57 -14.93 -11.84
C LEU A 42 -0.39 -15.87 -12.56
N VAL A 43 -1.39 -16.37 -11.84
CA VAL A 43 -2.45 -17.21 -12.41
C VAL A 43 -3.70 -16.36 -12.63
N GLU A 44 -4.12 -16.23 -13.89
CA GLU A 44 -5.41 -15.60 -14.22
C GLU A 44 -6.56 -16.57 -13.91
N THR A 45 -7.62 -16.05 -13.29
CA THR A 45 -8.89 -16.75 -13.13
C THR A 45 -9.93 -16.00 -13.96
N GLU A 46 -10.41 -16.59 -15.05
CA GLU A 46 -11.34 -15.90 -15.96
C GLU A 46 -12.80 -15.92 -15.45
N ASN A 47 -13.20 -16.98 -14.74
CA ASN A 47 -14.59 -17.24 -14.34
C ASN A 47 -14.73 -17.31 -12.80
N PHE A 48 -14.61 -16.16 -12.12
CA PHE A 48 -14.72 -16.05 -10.66
C PHE A 48 -16.11 -15.61 -10.18
N GLY A 49 -17.13 -15.66 -11.03
CA GLY A 49 -18.51 -15.33 -10.67
C GLY A 49 -18.94 -13.93 -11.08
N VAL A 50 -19.69 -13.26 -10.20
CA VAL A 50 -20.30 -11.94 -10.48
C VAL A 50 -19.20 -10.87 -10.58
N ASN A 51 -19.13 -10.20 -11.73
CA ASN A 51 -18.07 -9.23 -12.06
C ASN A 51 -18.66 -7.96 -12.72
N PRO A 52 -19.51 -7.18 -12.01
CA PRO A 52 -20.17 -6.00 -12.57
C PRO A 52 -19.21 -4.87 -12.94
N GLY A 53 -18.01 -4.86 -12.37
CA GLY A 53 -16.92 -3.93 -12.69
C GLY A 53 -16.04 -4.41 -13.85
N ASN A 54 -16.32 -5.58 -14.43
CA ASN A 54 -15.62 -6.14 -15.58
C ASN A 54 -14.08 -6.11 -15.41
N LEU A 55 -13.61 -6.58 -14.25
CA LEU A 55 -12.19 -6.64 -13.91
C LEU A 55 -11.59 -8.01 -14.30
N ARG A 56 -10.26 -8.10 -14.32
CA ARG A 56 -9.54 -9.38 -14.41
C ARG A 56 -9.02 -9.78 -13.04
N MET A 57 -8.96 -11.07 -12.77
CA MET A 57 -8.48 -11.61 -11.49
C MET A 57 -7.18 -12.36 -11.70
N PHE A 58 -6.11 -11.90 -11.04
CA PHE A 58 -4.84 -12.62 -10.98
C PHE A 58 -4.50 -12.98 -9.54
N THR A 59 -3.88 -14.14 -9.34
CA THR A 59 -3.42 -14.57 -8.02
C THR A 59 -2.01 -15.09 -8.05
N TYR A 60 -1.27 -14.84 -6.98
CA TYR A 60 -0.03 -15.54 -6.63
C TYR A 60 -0.24 -16.29 -5.32
N ALA A 61 -0.05 -17.60 -5.34
CA ALA A 61 -0.01 -18.44 -4.15
C ALA A 61 1.34 -19.18 -4.13
N PRO A 62 2.16 -19.00 -3.08
CA PRO A 62 3.43 -19.69 -2.96
C PRO A 62 3.21 -21.21 -2.77
N PRO A 63 4.19 -22.06 -3.09
CA PRO A 63 4.09 -23.51 -2.87
C PRO A 63 3.88 -23.89 -1.40
N GLU A 64 4.48 -23.12 -0.49
CA GLU A 64 4.36 -23.30 0.96
C GLU A 64 3.53 -22.16 1.57
N LEU A 65 2.34 -22.50 2.07
CA LEU A 65 1.48 -21.58 2.80
C LEU A 65 1.71 -21.72 4.32
N ALA A 66 1.53 -20.62 5.05
CA ALA A 66 1.40 -20.64 6.49
C ALA A 66 0.18 -21.49 6.91
N SER A 67 0.16 -21.98 8.15
CA SER A 67 -0.96 -22.81 8.64
C SER A 67 -2.30 -22.07 8.67
N SER A 68 -2.27 -20.75 8.87
CA SER A 68 -3.42 -19.84 8.73
C SER A 68 -3.02 -18.72 7.76
N PRO A 69 -3.08 -18.97 6.43
CA PRO A 69 -2.56 -18.05 5.45
C PRO A 69 -3.45 -16.81 5.34
N GLY A 70 -2.82 -15.63 5.29
CA GLY A 70 -3.51 -14.38 4.98
C GLY A 70 -3.70 -14.18 3.47
N LEU A 71 -4.50 -13.18 3.12
CA LEU A 71 -4.67 -12.70 1.75
C LEU A 71 -4.38 -11.21 1.68
N VAL A 72 -3.55 -10.80 0.73
CA VAL A 72 -3.32 -9.37 0.41
C VAL A 72 -3.90 -9.07 -0.97
N VAL A 73 -4.89 -8.18 -1.03
CA VAL A 73 -5.41 -7.61 -2.27
C VAL A 73 -4.55 -6.41 -2.65
N VAL A 74 -3.97 -6.41 -3.85
CA VAL A 74 -3.04 -5.37 -4.30
C VAL A 74 -3.59 -4.70 -5.55
N LEU A 75 -3.90 -3.41 -5.44
CA LEU A 75 -4.53 -2.59 -6.48
C LEU A 75 -3.49 -1.65 -7.12
N HIS A 76 -3.24 -1.86 -8.41
CA HIS A 76 -2.28 -1.07 -9.17
C HIS A 76 -2.75 0.39 -9.40
N GLY A 77 -1.81 1.28 -9.73
CA GLY A 77 -2.11 2.64 -10.15
C GLY A 77 -2.55 2.75 -11.61
N CYS A 78 -2.93 3.96 -12.03
CA CYS A 78 -3.18 4.25 -13.45
C CYS A 78 -2.00 3.84 -14.32
N THR A 79 -2.29 3.43 -15.55
CA THR A 79 -1.40 2.93 -16.61
C THR A 79 -0.60 1.68 -16.27
N GLN A 80 -0.65 1.19 -15.02
CA GLN A 80 -0.05 -0.07 -14.59
C GLN A 80 -1.00 -1.25 -14.85
N ASN A 81 -0.53 -2.45 -14.56
CA ASN A 81 -1.26 -3.72 -14.64
C ASN A 81 -0.78 -4.63 -13.49
N ALA A 82 -1.43 -5.78 -13.30
CA ALA A 82 -1.14 -6.69 -12.18
C ALA A 82 0.33 -7.12 -12.16
N ALA A 83 0.82 -7.69 -13.26
CA ALA A 83 2.17 -8.25 -13.31
C ALA A 83 3.27 -7.19 -13.14
N GLY A 84 3.11 -6.02 -13.76
CA GLY A 84 4.08 -4.93 -13.63
C GLY A 84 4.12 -4.34 -12.22
N TYR A 85 2.95 -4.15 -11.61
CA TYR A 85 2.89 -3.62 -10.25
C TYR A 85 3.40 -4.62 -9.22
N ASP A 86 3.12 -5.89 -9.40
CA ASP A 86 3.61 -6.98 -8.55
C ASP A 86 5.14 -7.11 -8.60
N LEU A 87 5.74 -7.14 -9.79
CA LEU A 87 7.21 -7.08 -9.97
C LEU A 87 7.81 -5.89 -9.22
N GLY A 88 7.18 -4.72 -9.39
CA GLY A 88 7.67 -3.47 -8.83
C GLY A 88 7.56 -3.37 -7.32
N SER A 89 6.43 -3.78 -6.75
CA SER A 89 6.09 -3.61 -5.34
C SER A 89 6.58 -4.77 -4.45
N GLY A 90 6.92 -5.92 -5.05
CA GLY A 90 7.52 -7.05 -4.34
C GLY A 90 6.55 -7.86 -3.48
N TRP A 91 5.23 -7.69 -3.63
CA TRP A 91 4.22 -8.37 -2.80
C TRP A 91 4.29 -9.89 -2.89
N SER A 92 4.50 -10.47 -4.07
CA SER A 92 4.65 -11.91 -4.17
C SER A 92 5.98 -12.44 -3.65
N VAL A 93 7.04 -11.62 -3.62
CA VAL A 93 8.30 -12.01 -2.96
C VAL A 93 8.10 -12.10 -1.44
N LEU A 94 7.32 -11.18 -0.87
CA LEU A 94 6.90 -11.26 0.53
C LEU A 94 6.00 -12.49 0.76
N ALA A 95 5.08 -12.77 -0.15
CA ALA A 95 4.20 -13.93 -0.07
C ALA A 95 4.98 -15.24 -0.05
N GLU A 96 5.97 -15.39 -0.93
CA GLU A 96 6.89 -16.55 -0.95
C GLU A 96 7.63 -16.72 0.38
N ARG A 97 8.06 -15.60 0.98
CA ARG A 97 8.83 -15.63 2.23
C ARG A 97 7.97 -15.96 3.46
N TYR A 98 6.72 -15.49 3.49
CA TYR A 98 5.90 -15.50 4.70
C TYR A 98 4.63 -16.37 4.60
N GLY A 99 4.38 -16.99 3.44
CA GLY A 99 3.34 -18.00 3.28
C GLY A 99 1.91 -17.44 3.27
N PHE A 100 1.70 -16.30 2.60
CA PHE A 100 0.36 -15.74 2.36
C PHE A 100 0.05 -15.68 0.86
N VAL A 101 -1.21 -15.45 0.49
CA VAL A 101 -1.65 -15.33 -0.91
C VAL A 101 -1.78 -13.86 -1.31
N VAL A 102 -1.51 -13.56 -2.57
CA VAL A 102 -1.73 -12.22 -3.14
C VAL A 102 -2.77 -12.28 -4.25
N LEU A 103 -3.74 -11.39 -4.19
CA LEU A 103 -4.76 -11.18 -5.22
C LEU A 103 -4.51 -9.83 -5.89
N PHE A 104 -4.41 -9.84 -7.22
CA PHE A 104 -4.26 -8.65 -8.06
C PHE A 104 -5.48 -8.50 -8.98
N PRO A 105 -6.49 -7.72 -8.58
CA PRO A 105 -7.50 -7.22 -9.49
C PRO A 105 -6.82 -6.30 -10.52
N GLU A 106 -7.13 -6.50 -11.80
CA GLU A 106 -6.60 -5.68 -12.88
C GLU A 106 -7.73 -4.99 -13.66
N GLN A 107 -7.55 -3.69 -13.87
CA GLN A 107 -8.46 -2.86 -14.64
C GLN A 107 -8.33 -3.08 -16.15
N ARG A 108 -9.45 -2.96 -16.87
CA ARG A 108 -9.49 -3.01 -18.33
C ARG A 108 -9.50 -1.63 -18.97
N GLU A 109 -8.85 -1.52 -20.13
CA GLU A 109 -8.89 -0.29 -20.95
C GLU A 109 -10.30 0.06 -21.44
N THR A 110 -11.16 -0.96 -21.61
CA THR A 110 -12.58 -0.78 -21.97
C THR A 110 -13.38 -0.07 -20.88
N ASN A 111 -12.97 -0.20 -19.62
CA ASN A 111 -13.63 0.46 -18.50
C ASN A 111 -13.02 1.85 -18.28
N ASN A 112 -11.70 1.96 -18.45
CA ASN A 112 -10.98 3.22 -18.35
C ASN A 112 -9.73 3.17 -19.26
N PRO A 113 -9.58 4.05 -20.28
CA PRO A 113 -8.46 4.00 -21.23
C PRO A 113 -7.07 4.14 -20.63
N LYS A 114 -6.97 4.56 -19.36
CA LYS A 114 -5.70 4.61 -18.61
C LYS A 114 -5.59 3.50 -17.57
N ARG A 115 -6.44 2.48 -17.61
CA ARG A 115 -6.51 1.40 -16.60
C ARG A 115 -6.58 1.92 -15.17
N CYS A 116 -7.15 3.11 -14.94
CA CYS A 116 -7.39 3.59 -13.60
C CYS A 116 -8.62 2.89 -13.01
N PHE A 117 -8.58 2.50 -11.75
CA PHE A 117 -9.80 2.20 -11.00
C PHE A 117 -10.69 3.44 -10.97
N ASN A 118 -12.00 3.25 -11.16
CA ASN A 118 -12.99 4.34 -11.26
C ASN A 118 -13.47 4.80 -9.88
N TRP A 119 -12.54 5.14 -8.99
CA TRP A 119 -12.78 5.51 -7.59
C TRP A 119 -13.66 6.76 -7.39
N PHE A 120 -13.86 7.55 -8.43
CA PHE A 120 -14.71 8.74 -8.44
C PHE A 120 -16.11 8.48 -9.02
N GLN A 121 -16.41 7.24 -9.44
CA GLN A 121 -17.71 6.86 -9.98
C GLN A 121 -18.50 6.10 -8.92
N THR A 122 -19.70 6.57 -8.59
CA THR A 122 -20.54 5.94 -7.55
C THR A 122 -21.00 4.54 -7.97
N GLY A 123 -21.20 4.30 -9.27
CA GLY A 123 -21.50 2.98 -9.82
C GLY A 123 -20.42 1.93 -9.57
N ASP A 124 -19.19 2.36 -9.28
CA ASP A 124 -18.03 1.49 -9.03
C ASP A 124 -17.58 1.45 -7.57
N THR A 125 -18.09 2.35 -6.73
CA THR A 125 -17.62 2.57 -5.34
C THR A 125 -18.72 2.52 -4.29
N GLU A 126 -19.94 2.16 -4.69
CA GLU A 126 -21.02 1.78 -3.78
C GLU A 126 -21.00 0.29 -3.54
N ARG A 127 -21.31 -0.10 -2.30
CA ARG A 127 -21.45 -1.51 -1.93
C ARG A 127 -22.37 -2.25 -2.91
N ASP A 128 -21.96 -3.46 -3.25
CA ASP A 128 -22.62 -4.40 -4.16
C ASP A 128 -22.76 -3.90 -5.61
N ARG A 129 -21.94 -2.91 -6.02
CA ARG A 129 -21.89 -2.38 -7.39
C ARG A 129 -20.46 -2.37 -7.97
N GLY A 130 -20.40 -2.39 -9.30
CA GLY A 130 -19.20 -2.17 -10.13
C GLY A 130 -17.90 -2.80 -9.62
N GLU A 131 -16.83 -2.01 -9.62
CA GLU A 131 -15.47 -2.46 -9.26
C GLU A 131 -15.39 -3.02 -7.84
N VAL A 132 -15.94 -2.34 -6.82
CA VAL A 132 -15.86 -2.82 -5.43
C VAL A 132 -16.55 -4.18 -5.22
N ALA A 133 -17.69 -4.42 -5.87
CA ALA A 133 -18.35 -5.74 -5.81
C ALA A 133 -17.55 -6.85 -6.50
N SER A 134 -16.91 -6.51 -7.61
CA SER A 134 -16.07 -7.47 -8.35
C SER A 134 -14.85 -7.86 -7.52
N ILE A 135 -14.18 -6.90 -6.89
CA ILE A 135 -13.04 -7.14 -6.01
C ILE A 135 -13.48 -7.99 -4.81
N ARG A 136 -14.63 -7.69 -4.19
CA ARG A 136 -15.17 -8.50 -3.08
C ARG A 136 -15.41 -9.95 -3.51
N GLU A 137 -15.93 -10.19 -4.71
CA GLU A 137 -16.14 -11.56 -5.20
C GLU A 137 -14.81 -12.29 -5.45
N MET A 138 -13.80 -11.60 -6.00
CA MET A 138 -12.46 -12.18 -6.16
C MET A 138 -11.84 -12.56 -4.81
N VAL A 139 -12.02 -11.74 -3.77
CA VAL A 139 -11.57 -12.04 -2.40
C VAL A 139 -12.22 -13.33 -1.90
N GLU A 140 -13.55 -13.44 -2.04
CA GLU A 140 -14.29 -14.61 -1.61
C GLU A 140 -13.85 -15.89 -2.36
N ILE A 141 -13.56 -15.78 -3.66
CA ILE A 141 -13.01 -16.89 -4.46
C ILE A 141 -11.61 -17.28 -3.98
N ALA A 142 -10.74 -16.31 -3.72
CA ALA A 142 -9.40 -16.56 -3.19
C ALA A 142 -9.47 -17.24 -1.81
N ILE A 143 -10.39 -16.80 -0.94
CA ILE A 143 -10.60 -17.41 0.37
C ILE A 143 -10.92 -18.89 0.25
N ARG A 144 -11.93 -19.24 -0.56
CA ARG A 144 -12.35 -20.64 -0.74
C ARG A 144 -11.26 -21.49 -1.40
N LYS A 145 -10.57 -20.95 -2.41
CA LYS A 145 -9.58 -21.68 -3.20
C LYS A 145 -8.31 -22.00 -2.41
N HIS A 146 -7.89 -21.10 -1.52
CA HIS A 146 -6.60 -21.19 -0.84
C HIS A 146 -6.71 -21.40 0.69
N GLY A 147 -7.92 -21.61 1.22
CA GLY A 147 -8.12 -21.83 2.66
C GLY A 147 -7.69 -20.64 3.51
N ILE A 148 -7.93 -19.43 3.01
CA ILE A 148 -7.50 -18.18 3.68
C ILE A 148 -8.25 -18.00 4.99
N ASP A 149 -7.51 -17.56 6.00
CA ASP A 149 -8.07 -17.08 7.25
C ASP A 149 -8.82 -15.75 7.01
N ARG A 150 -10.13 -15.75 7.26
CA ARG A 150 -11.01 -14.60 6.98
C ARG A 150 -10.68 -13.39 7.84
N ASP A 151 -10.04 -13.61 8.99
CA ASP A 151 -9.57 -12.53 9.88
C ASP A 151 -8.20 -11.97 9.44
N ARG A 152 -7.65 -12.48 8.33
CA ARG A 152 -6.32 -12.10 7.80
C ARG A 152 -6.39 -11.69 6.33
N VAL A 153 -7.43 -10.98 5.96
CA VAL A 153 -7.61 -10.40 4.63
C VAL A 153 -7.30 -8.92 4.67
N PHE A 154 -6.43 -8.46 3.76
CA PHE A 154 -5.94 -7.08 3.72
C PHE A 154 -6.02 -6.52 2.31
N VAL A 155 -6.06 -5.19 2.18
CA VAL A 155 -6.10 -4.51 0.87
C VAL A 155 -5.15 -3.32 0.81
N THR A 156 -4.39 -3.18 -0.27
CA THR A 156 -3.49 -2.05 -0.49
C THR A 156 -3.53 -1.59 -1.94
N GLY A 157 -3.15 -0.34 -2.19
CA GLY A 157 -2.97 0.13 -3.55
C GLY A 157 -2.32 1.49 -3.66
N LEU A 158 -1.85 1.79 -4.87
CA LEU A 158 -1.23 3.05 -5.25
C LEU A 158 -2.21 3.95 -6.01
N SER A 159 -2.22 5.26 -5.70
CA SER A 159 -2.92 6.27 -6.52
C SER A 159 -4.41 5.97 -6.68
N ALA A 160 -4.89 5.75 -7.91
CA ALA A 160 -6.25 5.25 -8.15
C ALA A 160 -6.56 3.92 -7.42
N GLY A 161 -5.58 3.01 -7.33
CA GLY A 161 -5.69 1.80 -6.51
C GLY A 161 -5.72 2.10 -5.02
N GLY A 162 -5.02 3.15 -4.55
CA GLY A 162 -5.08 3.62 -3.16
C GLY A 162 -6.44 4.23 -2.80
N ALA A 163 -7.03 5.01 -3.70
CA ALA A 163 -8.40 5.51 -3.55
C ALA A 163 -9.43 4.37 -3.59
N MET A 164 -9.23 3.38 -4.45
CA MET A 164 -10.08 2.18 -4.47
C MET A 164 -9.91 1.34 -3.20
N THR A 165 -8.71 1.25 -2.61
CA THR A 165 -8.49 0.67 -1.28
C THR A 165 -9.36 1.36 -0.23
N ALA A 166 -9.38 2.70 -0.20
CA ALA A 166 -10.26 3.44 0.71
C ALA A 166 -11.74 3.10 0.49
N ALA A 167 -12.17 2.92 -0.76
CA ALA A 167 -13.52 2.47 -1.09
C ALA A 167 -13.82 1.04 -0.62
N MET A 168 -12.89 0.10 -0.79
CA MET A 168 -13.03 -1.27 -0.29
C MET A 168 -13.19 -1.30 1.24
N LEU A 169 -12.35 -0.55 1.96
CA LEU A 169 -12.40 -0.46 3.42
C LEU A 169 -13.72 0.16 3.92
N ALA A 170 -14.29 1.13 3.19
CA ALA A 170 -15.55 1.75 3.58
C ALA A 170 -16.78 0.88 3.25
N THR A 171 -16.77 0.24 2.07
CA THR A 171 -17.94 -0.51 1.56
C THR A 171 -18.03 -1.92 2.11
N TYR A 172 -16.89 -2.59 2.37
CA TYR A 172 -16.81 -3.94 2.93
C TYR A 172 -15.87 -4.03 4.14
N PRO A 173 -16.05 -3.19 5.17
CA PRO A 173 -15.16 -3.17 6.34
C PRO A 173 -15.11 -4.51 7.08
N GLU A 174 -16.17 -5.33 7.00
CA GLU A 174 -16.22 -6.65 7.62
C GLU A 174 -15.39 -7.71 6.89
N VAL A 175 -14.91 -7.42 5.68
CA VAL A 175 -14.09 -8.34 4.88
C VAL A 175 -12.60 -8.15 5.18
N PHE A 176 -12.18 -6.97 5.63
CA PHE A 176 -10.76 -6.63 5.75
C PHE A 176 -10.36 -6.42 7.20
N ALA A 177 -9.28 -7.07 7.63
CA ALA A 177 -8.62 -6.80 8.90
C ALA A 177 -7.80 -5.49 8.87
N GLY A 178 -7.38 -5.06 7.68
CA GLY A 178 -6.70 -3.78 7.48
C GLY A 178 -6.52 -3.41 6.02
N GLY A 179 -6.13 -2.16 5.78
CA GLY A 179 -5.70 -1.72 4.46
C GLY A 179 -4.67 -0.61 4.47
N ALA A 180 -3.99 -0.44 3.33
CA ALA A 180 -2.92 0.54 3.16
C ALA A 180 -3.15 1.40 1.92
N ILE A 181 -3.15 2.72 2.12
CA ILE A 181 -3.46 3.70 1.10
C ILE A 181 -2.17 4.42 0.74
N ILE A 182 -1.60 4.12 -0.44
CA ILE A 182 -0.35 4.71 -0.91
C ILE A 182 -0.66 5.77 -1.96
N ALA A 183 -0.28 7.02 -1.69
CA ALA A 183 -0.54 8.19 -2.53
C ALA A 183 -2.01 8.27 -3.02
N GLY A 184 -2.95 7.83 -2.17
CA GLY A 184 -4.38 7.76 -2.46
C GLY A 184 -5.16 8.95 -1.90
N LEU A 185 -6.49 8.79 -1.82
CA LEU A 185 -7.41 9.84 -1.38
C LEU A 185 -8.45 9.29 -0.39
N PRO A 186 -9.10 10.14 0.43
CA PRO A 186 -10.20 9.73 1.30
C PRO A 186 -11.36 9.14 0.50
N TYR A 187 -12.08 8.18 1.09
CA TYR A 187 -13.31 7.67 0.51
C TYR A 187 -14.33 8.81 0.35
N ARG A 188 -14.98 8.88 -0.82
CA ARG A 188 -15.96 9.91 -1.18
C ARG A 188 -15.45 11.35 -1.17
N CYS A 189 -14.14 11.54 -1.35
CA CYS A 189 -13.64 12.86 -1.70
C CYS A 189 -14.20 13.35 -3.05
N ALA A 190 -14.44 12.44 -3.99
CA ALA A 190 -15.08 12.72 -5.27
C ALA A 190 -16.18 11.71 -5.64
N THR A 191 -17.15 12.19 -6.40
CA THR A 191 -18.24 11.43 -7.04
C THR A 191 -18.40 11.80 -8.53
N SER A 192 -17.47 12.60 -9.05
CA SER A 192 -17.40 13.00 -10.45
C SER A 192 -15.95 13.25 -10.88
N VAL A 193 -15.70 13.33 -12.19
CA VAL A 193 -14.37 13.64 -12.74
C VAL A 193 -13.87 15.03 -12.30
N SER A 194 -14.77 16.02 -12.22
CA SER A 194 -14.40 17.37 -11.81
C SER A 194 -13.94 17.43 -10.35
N GLU A 195 -14.70 16.77 -9.46
CA GLU A 195 -14.31 16.62 -8.06
C GLU A 195 -13.02 15.79 -7.94
N ALA A 196 -12.85 14.76 -8.77
CA ALA A 196 -11.64 13.94 -8.75
C ALA A 196 -10.38 14.79 -8.98
N PHE A 197 -10.40 15.68 -9.99
CA PHE A 197 -9.29 16.60 -10.23
C PHE A 197 -9.09 17.60 -9.09
N GLU A 198 -10.17 18.08 -8.46
CA GLU A 198 -10.05 18.94 -7.29
C GLU A 198 -9.38 18.22 -6.11
N CYS A 199 -9.85 17.03 -5.75
CA CYS A 199 -9.26 16.22 -4.68
C CYS A 199 -7.80 15.88 -4.96
N MET A 200 -7.46 15.52 -6.19
CA MET A 200 -6.09 15.19 -6.58
C MET A 200 -5.16 16.41 -6.49
N PHE A 201 -5.50 17.52 -7.17
CA PHE A 201 -4.56 18.62 -7.40
C PHE A 201 -4.60 19.73 -6.36
N GLN A 202 -5.68 19.80 -5.56
CA GLN A 202 -5.84 20.79 -4.49
C GLN A 202 -6.02 20.13 -3.12
N GLY A 203 -6.71 18.99 -3.08
CA GLY A 203 -7.24 18.41 -1.85
C GLY A 203 -8.54 19.09 -1.43
N GLN A 204 -9.35 18.39 -0.63
CA GLN A 204 -10.56 18.94 -0.04
C GLN A 204 -10.44 18.83 1.48
N THR A 205 -10.41 19.96 2.18
CA THR A 205 -10.39 19.96 3.64
C THR A 205 -11.80 19.83 4.18
N ARG A 206 -12.08 18.82 5.00
CA ARG A 206 -13.35 18.70 5.74
C ARG A 206 -13.12 18.42 7.23
N PRO A 207 -14.10 18.69 8.10
CA PRO A 207 -14.10 18.19 9.47
C PRO A 207 -13.99 16.66 9.52
N ALA A 208 -13.33 16.14 10.55
CA ALA A 208 -13.14 14.70 10.71
C ALA A 208 -14.47 13.93 10.77
N GLY A 209 -15.48 14.49 11.46
CA GLY A 209 -16.83 13.94 11.52
C GLY A 209 -17.51 13.79 10.16
N GLU A 210 -17.40 14.79 9.29
CA GLU A 210 -17.96 14.70 7.94
C GLU A 210 -17.27 13.61 7.11
N TRP A 211 -15.95 13.48 7.26
CA TRP A 211 -15.21 12.42 6.59
C TRP A 211 -15.58 11.03 7.11
N GLY A 212 -15.68 10.86 8.43
CA GLY A 212 -16.03 9.58 9.03
C GLY A 212 -17.48 9.17 8.76
N ASP A 213 -18.40 10.13 8.67
CA ASP A 213 -19.79 9.89 8.30
C ASP A 213 -19.91 9.29 6.90
N LEU A 214 -19.10 9.73 5.94
CA LEU A 214 -19.07 9.14 4.59
C LEU A 214 -18.69 7.65 4.62
N VAL A 215 -17.78 7.24 5.51
CA VAL A 215 -17.42 5.82 5.71
C VAL A 215 -18.56 5.07 6.41
N ARG A 216 -19.11 5.62 7.49
CA ARG A 216 -20.22 4.99 8.25
C ARG A 216 -21.50 4.82 7.44
N GLN A 217 -21.73 5.67 6.43
CA GLN A 217 -22.88 5.59 5.53
C GLN A 217 -22.70 4.57 4.40
N ALA A 218 -21.46 4.13 4.12
CA ALA A 218 -21.17 3.21 3.02
C ALA A 218 -21.64 1.77 3.27
N SER A 219 -21.87 1.39 4.52
CA SER A 219 -22.35 0.07 4.91
C SER A 219 -23.13 0.09 6.23
N ARG A 220 -23.72 -1.06 6.61
CA ARG A 220 -24.38 -1.23 7.91
C ARG A 220 -23.41 -1.55 9.04
N HIS A 221 -22.11 -1.62 8.77
CA HIS A 221 -21.09 -1.98 9.74
C HIS A 221 -21.00 -0.96 10.87
N ARG A 222 -20.72 -1.43 12.08
CA ARG A 222 -20.61 -0.59 13.30
C ARG A 222 -19.33 -0.85 14.08
N GLY A 223 -18.40 -1.60 13.50
CA GLY A 223 -17.15 -2.00 14.13
C GLY A 223 -17.09 -3.51 14.45
N PRO A 224 -15.90 -4.05 14.77
CA PRO A 224 -14.61 -3.34 14.78
C PRO A 224 -14.18 -2.91 13.37
N TRP A 225 -13.48 -1.78 13.25
CA TRP A 225 -13.05 -1.21 11.97
C TRP A 225 -11.66 -1.72 11.56
N PRO A 226 -11.36 -1.84 10.25
CA PRO A 226 -10.05 -2.25 9.78
C PRO A 226 -8.93 -1.30 10.23
N LYS A 227 -7.73 -1.86 10.43
CA LYS A 227 -6.50 -1.06 10.59
C LYS A 227 -6.17 -0.29 9.32
N VAL A 228 -5.60 0.91 9.42
CA VAL A 228 -5.28 1.73 8.24
C VAL A 228 -3.83 2.23 8.25
N SER A 229 -3.10 1.98 7.17
CA SER A 229 -1.75 2.48 6.96
C SER A 229 -1.74 3.49 5.81
N VAL A 230 -1.25 4.71 6.05
CA VAL A 230 -1.28 5.80 5.05
C VAL A 230 0.15 6.16 4.65
N TRP A 231 0.45 6.15 3.36
CA TRP A 231 1.78 6.43 2.83
C TRP A 231 1.70 7.53 1.77
N HIS A 232 2.48 8.59 1.92
CA HIS A 232 2.47 9.70 0.96
C HIS A 232 3.84 10.34 0.79
N GLY A 233 4.22 10.66 -0.44
CA GLY A 233 5.42 11.44 -0.72
C GLY A 233 5.19 12.93 -0.45
N SER A 234 6.08 13.60 0.26
CA SER A 234 5.89 15.03 0.60
C SER A 234 6.00 15.97 -0.62
N ALA A 235 6.53 15.49 -1.74
CA ALA A 235 6.68 16.22 -3.00
C ALA A 235 5.70 15.75 -4.08
N ASP A 236 4.64 15.02 -3.71
CA ASP A 236 3.63 14.55 -4.65
C ASP A 236 2.86 15.72 -5.32
N ALA A 237 3.01 15.83 -6.64
CA ALA A 237 2.34 16.84 -7.45
C ALA A 237 1.07 16.33 -8.16
N THR A 238 0.79 15.02 -8.07
CA THR A 238 -0.37 14.38 -8.70
C THR A 238 -1.52 14.30 -7.73
N VAL A 239 -1.28 13.70 -6.57
CA VAL A 239 -2.24 13.63 -5.46
C VAL A 239 -1.59 14.39 -4.32
N LYS A 240 -2.10 15.59 -4.03
CA LYS A 240 -1.44 16.49 -3.08
C LYS A 240 -1.31 15.83 -1.70
N PRO A 241 -0.17 16.01 -0.99
CA PRO A 241 0.07 15.38 0.31
C PRO A 241 -0.96 15.71 1.39
N ILE A 242 -1.72 16.80 1.23
CA ILE A 242 -2.86 17.12 2.09
C ILE A 242 -3.86 15.96 2.19
N ASN A 243 -4.01 15.16 1.14
CA ASN A 243 -4.91 14.00 1.14
C ASN A 243 -4.53 12.95 2.19
N ALA A 244 -3.25 12.80 2.54
CA ALA A 244 -2.84 11.92 3.64
C ALA A 244 -3.46 12.39 4.97
N GLY A 245 -3.41 13.70 5.25
CA GLY A 245 -4.03 14.30 6.43
C GLY A 245 -5.55 14.14 6.44
N GLU A 246 -6.21 14.22 5.28
CA GLU A 246 -7.66 14.01 5.19
C GLU A 246 -8.05 12.52 5.37
N ILE A 247 -7.22 11.58 4.91
CA ILE A 247 -7.39 10.15 5.21
C ILE A 247 -7.24 9.92 6.72
N ILE A 248 -6.24 10.52 7.36
CA ILE A 248 -6.07 10.43 8.82
C ILE A 248 -7.29 11.00 9.55
N LYS A 249 -7.83 12.15 9.16
CA LYS A 249 -9.08 12.68 9.72
C LYS A 249 -10.24 11.70 9.56
N GLN A 250 -10.41 11.13 8.37
CA GLN A 250 -11.48 10.18 8.08
C GLN A 250 -11.41 8.97 9.01
N TRP A 251 -10.24 8.34 9.12
CA TRP A 251 -10.12 7.09 9.86
C TRP A 251 -9.97 7.28 11.37
N THR A 252 -9.37 8.38 11.83
CA THR A 252 -9.38 8.70 13.27
C THR A 252 -10.80 8.94 13.78
N ASP A 253 -11.65 9.63 13.02
CA ASP A 253 -13.07 9.79 13.38
C ASP A 253 -13.84 8.46 13.38
N VAL A 254 -13.63 7.61 12.37
CA VAL A 254 -14.24 6.26 12.30
C VAL A 254 -13.87 5.40 13.50
N HIS A 255 -12.62 5.46 13.93
CA HIS A 255 -12.11 4.74 15.10
C HIS A 255 -12.42 5.44 16.45
N GLY A 256 -12.99 6.64 16.44
CA GLY A 256 -13.26 7.40 17.67
C GLY A 256 -12.00 7.95 18.37
N LEU A 257 -10.93 8.18 17.61
CA LEU A 257 -9.62 8.61 18.08
C LEU A 257 -9.40 10.11 17.90
N SER A 258 -8.44 10.66 18.65
CA SER A 258 -7.94 12.02 18.40
C SER A 258 -7.26 12.10 17.03
N THR A 259 -7.39 13.24 16.35
CA THR A 259 -6.64 13.52 15.11
C THR A 259 -5.13 13.66 15.38
N SER A 260 -4.72 13.90 16.63
CA SER A 260 -3.32 13.89 17.04
C SER A 260 -2.83 12.46 17.28
N ALA A 261 -1.66 12.13 16.75
CA ALA A 261 -1.07 10.80 16.92
C ALA A 261 -0.77 10.50 18.40
N SER A 262 -0.99 9.25 18.79
CA SER A 262 -0.63 8.74 20.13
C SER A 262 0.89 8.74 20.33
N ARG A 263 1.65 8.50 19.25
CA ARG A 263 3.11 8.61 19.22
C ARG A 263 3.64 8.92 17.83
N SER A 264 4.88 9.39 17.79
CA SER A 264 5.65 9.61 16.57
C SER A 264 7.05 9.02 16.74
N GLU A 265 7.57 8.43 15.67
CA GLU A 265 8.90 7.81 15.64
C GLU A 265 9.53 7.95 14.26
N THR A 266 10.77 7.48 14.11
CA THR A 266 11.49 7.45 12.83
C THR A 266 11.73 6.00 12.44
N VAL A 267 11.33 5.63 11.22
CA VAL A 267 11.55 4.30 10.64
C VAL A 267 12.25 4.47 9.30
N ASP A 268 13.40 3.81 9.13
CA ASP A 268 14.25 3.89 7.94
C ASP A 268 14.51 5.32 7.46
N GLY A 269 14.67 6.25 8.41
CA GLY A 269 14.95 7.66 8.15
C GLY A 269 13.72 8.55 7.90
N TYR A 270 12.50 7.99 7.91
CA TYR A 270 11.26 8.72 7.66
C TYR A 270 10.36 8.81 8.90
N PRO A 271 9.59 9.91 9.06
CA PRO A 271 8.65 10.03 10.16
C PRO A 271 7.50 9.03 10.01
N ARG A 272 7.23 8.30 11.09
CA ARG A 272 6.04 7.47 11.29
C ARG A 272 5.21 8.04 12.42
N ARG A 273 3.91 8.27 12.20
CA ARG A 273 2.94 8.60 13.24
C ARG A 273 2.01 7.41 13.47
N VAL A 274 1.62 7.16 14.72
CA VAL A 274 0.79 6.01 15.09
C VAL A 274 -0.33 6.42 16.04
N TRP A 275 -1.51 5.86 15.81
CA TRP A 275 -2.68 5.97 16.68
C TRP A 275 -3.03 4.60 17.25
N VAL A 276 -3.28 4.59 18.55
CA VAL A 276 -3.51 3.39 19.35
C VAL A 276 -4.94 3.43 19.89
N ASN A 277 -5.64 2.30 19.82
CA ASN A 277 -6.98 2.16 20.40
C ASN A 277 -6.93 1.96 21.93
N ASP A 278 -8.10 1.94 22.58
CA ASP A 278 -8.19 1.73 24.04
C ASP A 278 -7.68 0.35 24.50
N ALA A 279 -7.59 -0.62 23.59
CA ALA A 279 -7.02 -1.94 23.85
C ALA A 279 -5.48 -1.97 23.75
N GLY A 280 -4.85 -0.85 23.41
CA GLY A 280 -3.39 -0.74 23.27
C GLY A 280 -2.87 -1.22 21.91
N GLU A 281 -3.73 -1.42 20.91
CA GLU A 281 -3.34 -1.87 19.58
C GLU A 281 -3.11 -0.70 18.64
N ASP A 282 -2.03 -0.76 17.85
CA ASP A 282 -1.83 0.15 16.72
C ASP A 282 -2.90 -0.11 15.66
N VAL A 283 -3.76 0.88 15.41
CA VAL A 283 -4.88 0.78 14.46
C VAL A 283 -4.75 1.73 13.28
N ILE A 284 -4.00 2.82 13.41
CA ILE A 284 -3.68 3.71 12.28
C ILE A 284 -2.20 4.04 12.32
N GLU A 285 -1.54 4.03 11.16
CA GLU A 285 -0.20 4.57 10.99
C GLU A 285 -0.11 5.48 9.75
N GLU A 286 0.81 6.45 9.81
CA GLU A 286 1.08 7.37 8.71
C GLU A 286 2.58 7.48 8.47
N TYR A 287 2.97 7.41 7.20
CA TYR A 287 4.31 7.68 6.71
C TYR A 287 4.27 8.81 5.68
N ILE A 288 4.99 9.90 5.99
CA ILE A 288 5.26 10.97 5.02
C ILE A 288 6.71 10.85 4.57
N ILE A 289 6.90 10.46 3.32
CA ILE A 289 8.23 10.22 2.74
C ILE A 289 8.78 11.53 2.18
N SER A 290 9.70 12.13 2.95
CA SER A 290 10.31 13.42 2.65
C SER A 290 10.95 13.45 1.26
N GLY A 291 10.55 14.41 0.43
CA GLY A 291 11.08 14.63 -0.91
C GLY A 291 10.59 13.64 -1.98
N MET A 292 9.85 12.59 -1.62
CA MET A 292 9.35 11.62 -2.57
C MET A 292 8.18 12.20 -3.39
N ALA A 293 8.20 11.93 -4.69
CA ALA A 293 7.12 12.26 -5.62
C ALA A 293 5.95 11.25 -5.52
N HIS A 294 5.02 11.31 -6.48
CA HIS A 294 3.89 10.38 -6.56
C HIS A 294 4.36 8.94 -6.82
N GLY A 295 4.14 8.00 -5.89
CA GLY A 295 4.55 6.62 -6.10
C GLY A 295 4.52 5.74 -4.86
N THR A 296 4.90 4.48 -5.05
CA THR A 296 5.12 3.48 -4.02
C THR A 296 6.56 3.57 -3.51
N PRO A 297 6.80 3.82 -2.21
CA PRO A 297 8.12 3.79 -1.61
C PRO A 297 8.70 2.38 -1.63
N LEU A 298 9.92 2.24 -2.16
CA LEU A 298 10.68 1.01 -2.19
C LEU A 298 12.00 1.16 -1.44
N ALA A 299 12.49 0.00 -1.00
CA ALA A 299 13.89 -0.22 -0.66
C ALA A 299 14.35 -1.42 -1.51
N THR A 300 15.29 -1.18 -2.43
CA THR A 300 15.87 -2.16 -3.35
C THR A 300 17.31 -2.46 -2.91
N GLY A 301 17.66 -3.73 -2.89
CA GLY A 301 18.90 -4.18 -2.27
C GLY A 301 18.82 -5.64 -1.84
N ASN A 302 19.86 -6.11 -1.16
CA ASN A 302 19.98 -7.51 -0.73
C ASN A 302 19.65 -7.74 0.75
N ASP A 303 19.35 -6.69 1.52
CA ASP A 303 19.02 -6.89 2.94
C ASP A 303 17.60 -7.45 3.10
N GLU A 304 17.32 -8.04 4.25
CA GLU A 304 16.09 -8.82 4.49
C GLU A 304 14.78 -8.04 4.30
N ASN A 305 14.83 -6.70 4.30
CA ASN A 305 13.67 -5.82 4.18
C ASN A 305 13.56 -5.14 2.80
N HIS A 306 14.43 -5.49 1.85
CA HIS A 306 14.45 -4.90 0.52
C HIS A 306 13.66 -5.77 -0.47
N TYR A 307 12.69 -5.16 -1.15
CA TYR A 307 11.78 -5.85 -2.05
C TYR A 307 11.39 -4.93 -3.21
N GLY A 308 11.13 -5.56 -4.36
CA GLY A 308 10.63 -4.88 -5.54
C GLY A 308 11.72 -4.43 -6.50
N VAL A 309 11.28 -3.73 -7.55
CA VAL A 309 12.13 -3.20 -8.62
C VAL A 309 11.65 -1.78 -8.93
N ALA A 310 12.58 -0.83 -8.94
CA ALA A 310 12.26 0.56 -9.26
C ALA A 310 11.72 0.70 -10.70
N GLY A 311 10.80 1.63 -10.90
CA GLY A 311 10.12 1.86 -12.17
C GLY A 311 9.13 3.03 -12.09
N PRO A 312 8.27 3.23 -13.11
CA PRO A 312 7.24 4.26 -13.07
C PRO A 312 6.38 4.15 -11.80
N PHE A 313 6.40 5.20 -11.00
CA PHE A 313 5.70 5.30 -9.71
C PHE A 313 6.09 4.22 -8.69
N LEU A 314 7.25 3.60 -8.86
CA LEU A 314 7.85 2.59 -7.97
C LEU A 314 9.24 3.12 -7.60
N ILE A 315 9.32 3.84 -6.49
CA ILE A 315 10.40 4.80 -6.25
C ILE A 315 11.34 4.26 -5.18
N GLU A 316 12.61 4.08 -5.54
CA GLU A 316 13.67 3.77 -4.57
C GLU A 316 13.94 4.96 -3.66
N VAL A 317 13.65 4.79 -2.37
CA VAL A 317 13.82 5.83 -1.35
C VAL A 317 14.37 5.27 -0.03
N GLY A 318 14.82 4.00 -0.01
CA GLY A 318 15.39 3.35 1.16
C GLY A 318 14.37 2.88 2.20
N ILE A 319 13.07 2.84 1.88
CA ILE A 319 12.03 2.28 2.74
C ILE A 319 11.04 1.43 1.94
N SER A 320 10.92 0.15 2.27
CA SER A 320 9.96 -0.75 1.61
C SER A 320 8.58 -0.62 2.24
N SER A 321 7.69 0.12 1.57
CA SER A 321 6.30 0.25 2.03
C SER A 321 5.61 -1.11 2.15
N SER A 322 5.74 -2.00 1.15
CA SER A 322 5.14 -3.34 1.17
C SER A 322 5.57 -4.16 2.40
N TYR A 323 6.85 -4.13 2.78
CA TYR A 323 7.34 -4.85 3.96
C TYR A 323 6.78 -4.28 5.26
N HIS A 324 6.83 -2.96 5.44
CA HIS A 324 6.32 -2.32 6.67
C HIS A 324 4.81 -2.47 6.82
N ILE A 325 4.07 -2.39 5.72
CA ILE A 325 2.63 -2.67 5.69
C ILE A 325 2.36 -4.12 6.10
N ALA A 326 3.07 -5.09 5.50
CA ALA A 326 2.93 -6.50 5.87
C ALA A 326 3.26 -6.73 7.36
N LYS A 327 4.28 -6.05 7.90
CA LYS A 327 4.65 -6.10 9.30
C LYS A 327 3.58 -5.50 10.21
N PHE A 328 3.02 -4.35 9.84
CA PHE A 328 1.92 -3.70 10.57
C PHE A 328 0.68 -4.61 10.68
N TRP A 329 0.44 -5.43 9.66
CA TRP A 329 -0.63 -6.44 9.65
C TRP A 329 -0.26 -7.78 10.30
N GLY A 330 0.97 -7.93 10.80
CA GLY A 330 1.43 -9.17 11.44
C GLY A 330 1.69 -10.33 10.45
N LEU A 331 1.90 -10.03 9.17
CA LEU A 331 2.16 -11.04 8.14
C LEU A 331 3.63 -11.49 8.09
N THR A 332 4.57 -10.76 8.69
CA THR A 332 6.01 -11.05 8.59
C THR A 332 6.54 -12.02 9.67
N GLY A 333 5.66 -12.83 10.27
CA GLY A 333 6.07 -13.91 11.18
C GLY A 333 6.60 -15.12 10.41
N SER A 334 7.65 -15.79 10.91
CA SER A 334 8.22 -16.98 10.25
C SER A 334 7.20 -18.12 10.09
N ILE A 335 7.15 -18.76 8.92
CA ILE A 335 6.32 -19.95 8.59
C ILE A 335 6.61 -21.11 9.57
N VAL A 336 7.86 -21.24 10.04
CA VAL A 336 8.31 -22.27 11.00
C VAL A 336 7.82 -21.98 12.42
N SER A 337 7.69 -20.70 12.79
CA SER A 337 7.23 -20.30 14.14
C SER A 337 5.75 -20.63 14.38
N GLN A 338 4.95 -20.73 13.32
CA GLN A 338 3.51 -21.04 13.39
C GLN A 338 3.21 -22.55 13.55
N HIS A 339 4.24 -23.41 13.63
CA HIS A 339 4.13 -24.86 13.85
C HIS A 339 4.26 -25.29 15.33
N LYS A 340 4.38 -24.36 16.29
CA LYS A 340 4.37 -24.77 17.71
C LYS A 340 2.94 -25.09 18.17
N PRO A 341 2.66 -26.30 18.68
CA PRO A 341 1.40 -26.57 19.37
C PRO A 341 1.32 -25.66 20.60
N SER A 342 0.15 -25.04 20.81
CA SER A 342 -0.11 -24.26 22.02
C SER A 342 -0.07 -25.19 23.23
N LEU A 343 1.06 -25.25 23.93
CA LEU A 343 1.09 -25.80 25.27
C LEU A 343 0.52 -24.73 26.20
N ARG A 344 -0.70 -24.99 26.68
CA ARG A 344 -1.25 -24.33 27.86
C ARG A 344 -0.22 -24.42 28.99
N ALA A 345 0.05 -23.28 29.60
CA ALA A 345 0.94 -23.16 30.74
C ALA A 345 0.39 -23.92 31.95
N GLU A 346 1.20 -24.83 32.50
CA GLU A 346 1.17 -25.13 33.92
C GLU A 346 2.52 -24.72 34.51
N SER A 347 2.45 -23.85 35.50
CA SER A 347 3.56 -23.35 36.30
C SER A 347 4.23 -24.49 37.05
N LEU A 348 5.55 -24.40 37.25
CA LEU A 348 6.17 -24.63 38.55
C LEU A 348 7.53 -23.91 38.58
N ALA A 349 7.71 -23.13 39.64
CA ALA A 349 8.91 -22.38 39.95
C ALA A 349 10.07 -23.30 40.36
N ASP A 350 11.29 -22.78 40.19
CA ASP A 350 12.26 -22.47 41.24
C ASP A 350 13.70 -22.90 40.87
N GLY A 351 14.70 -22.11 41.31
CA GLY A 351 16.10 -22.53 41.27
C GLY A 351 17.11 -21.53 40.70
N GLN A 352 17.60 -20.64 41.56
CA GLN A 352 18.81 -19.84 41.40
C GLN A 352 20.07 -20.70 41.11
N ALA A 353 21.04 -20.17 40.34
CA ALA A 353 22.39 -19.80 40.85
C ALA A 353 23.50 -19.74 39.78
N ARG A 354 24.17 -18.57 39.76
CA ARG A 354 25.64 -18.34 39.77
C ARG A 354 26.52 -18.69 38.55
N THR A 355 27.02 -17.60 37.95
CA THR A 355 28.42 -17.25 37.65
C THR A 355 29.42 -18.35 37.27
N ARG A 356 30.08 -18.16 36.13
CA ARG A 356 31.55 -18.22 36.02
C ARG A 356 32.08 -17.43 34.82
N GLN A 357 32.94 -16.49 35.16
CA GLN A 357 33.84 -15.74 34.30
C GLN A 357 35.08 -16.61 34.09
N GLU A 358 35.56 -16.77 32.85
CA GLU A 358 36.96 -17.07 32.63
C GLU A 358 37.46 -16.51 31.29
N ASP A 359 38.63 -15.94 31.42
CA ASP A 359 39.38 -15.07 30.54
C ASP A 359 40.30 -15.92 29.64
N ARG A 360 40.55 -15.53 28.38
CA ARG A 360 41.86 -15.73 27.73
C ARG A 360 42.02 -15.01 26.39
N ARG A 361 43.06 -14.19 26.39
CA ARG A 361 43.69 -13.42 25.31
C ARG A 361 44.25 -14.28 24.17
N GLY A 362 44.30 -13.70 22.96
CA GLY A 362 45.52 -13.77 22.13
C GLY A 362 45.38 -13.72 20.61
N ARG A 363 45.79 -12.57 20.02
CA ARG A 363 46.46 -12.35 18.71
C ARG A 363 45.69 -12.75 17.43
N GLY A 364 45.66 -11.97 16.34
CA GLY A 364 46.29 -10.71 15.98
C GLY A 364 45.90 -10.31 14.55
N LYS A 365 46.05 -9.00 14.27
CA LYS A 365 46.28 -8.30 12.99
C LYS A 365 45.56 -8.81 11.73
N ASP A 366 44.69 -7.95 11.18
CA ASP A 366 44.74 -7.56 9.78
C ASP A 366 44.18 -6.13 9.60
N VAL A 367 44.85 -5.36 8.75
CA VAL A 367 44.60 -3.94 8.43
C VAL A 367 43.73 -3.86 7.18
N PRO A 368 42.63 -3.09 7.16
CA PRO A 368 41.98 -2.72 5.91
C PRO A 368 42.41 -1.32 5.42
N SER A 369 42.90 -1.26 4.19
CA SER A 369 43.06 -0.06 3.37
C SER A 369 41.70 0.43 2.82
N PRO A 370 41.61 1.67 2.29
CA PRO A 370 40.49 2.57 2.59
C PRO A 370 39.27 2.47 1.66
N ILE A 371 38.15 2.88 2.25
CA ILE A 371 36.78 3.04 1.74
C ILE A 371 36.73 3.88 0.45
N PRO A 372 35.98 3.48 -0.60
CA PRO A 372 35.68 4.35 -1.72
C PRO A 372 34.66 5.43 -1.31
N ASN A 373 35.12 6.66 -1.44
CA ASN A 373 34.47 7.95 -1.24
C ASN A 373 33.00 8.06 -1.73
N VAL A 374 32.06 8.26 -0.79
CA VAL A 374 30.62 8.49 -0.99
C VAL A 374 30.32 9.84 -1.70
N GLY A 375 31.32 10.70 -1.92
CA GLY A 375 31.17 11.95 -2.68
C GLY A 375 31.04 11.77 -4.21
N GLY A 376 31.38 10.60 -4.77
CA GLY A 376 31.44 10.39 -6.22
C GLY A 376 30.09 10.16 -6.91
N VAL A 377 29.08 9.68 -6.18
CA VAL A 377 27.78 9.29 -6.75
C VAL A 377 26.86 10.51 -6.90
N ILE A 378 26.88 11.42 -5.94
CA ILE A 378 26.09 12.67 -5.97
C ILE A 378 26.58 13.59 -7.10
N VAL A 379 27.89 13.66 -7.35
CA VAL A 379 28.46 14.50 -8.41
C VAL A 379 28.14 13.96 -9.81
N ARG A 380 28.06 12.63 -9.98
CA ARG A 380 27.66 12.02 -11.26
C ARG A 380 26.18 12.23 -11.57
N ALA A 381 25.31 12.18 -10.56
CA ALA A 381 23.88 12.47 -10.73
C ALA A 381 23.62 13.94 -11.10
N LEU A 382 24.34 14.89 -10.50
CA LEU A 382 24.16 16.32 -10.76
C LEU A 382 24.73 16.79 -12.11
N LYS A 383 25.79 16.13 -12.63
CA LYS A 383 26.31 16.39 -13.99
C LYS A 383 25.42 15.80 -15.09
N ALA A 384 24.81 14.65 -14.87
CA ALA A 384 23.84 14.07 -15.81
C ALA A 384 22.55 14.92 -15.93
N ALA A 385 22.22 15.68 -14.88
CA ALA A 385 21.08 16.59 -14.85
C ALA A 385 21.39 18.05 -15.31
N GLY A 386 22.64 18.36 -15.70
CA GLY A 386 23.01 19.69 -16.20
C GLY A 386 23.00 20.82 -15.15
N LEU A 387 23.03 20.48 -13.86
CA LEU A 387 22.91 21.45 -12.75
C LEU A 387 24.26 21.84 -12.13
N MET A 388 25.37 21.33 -12.64
CA MET A 388 26.74 21.80 -12.36
C MET A 388 27.58 21.74 -13.63
N ARG A 389 28.43 22.75 -13.88
CA ARG A 389 29.45 22.70 -14.95
C ARG A 389 30.66 21.89 -14.50
#